data_AF-A0A2T4VP69-F1
#
_entry.id   AF-A0A2T4VP69-F1
#
_cell.length_a   1.000
_cell.length_b   1.000
_cell.length_c   1.000
_cell.angle_alpha   90.00
_cell.angle_beta   90.00
_cell.angle_gamma   90.00
#
_symmetry.space_group_name_H-M   'P 1'
#
loop_
_entity.id
_entity.type
_entity.pdbx_description
1 polymer ?
#
loop_
_entity_poly.entity_id
_entity_poly.type
_entity_poly.pdbx_seq_one_letter_code
_entity_poly.pdbx_strand_id
1 'polypeptide(L)'
;MVTSQKMKDRLVFVAGLSAGLMGTLVVAGIASYKVVKFEEQRLQHGWRLVPVVVAPRALAAGTRMTFAEMAQRPMPEQLVTSSVVKPDSATYVVDQVLTVPLSDGDRLHWTFFSRTRNGLMRGPEPSSPRDPDLWEACDAALAASSTTARRERTPADIRARLVSEVRP
;
A
#
# COMPACT_ATOMS: atom_id res chain seq x y z
N MET A 1 -1.76 72.82 -22.08
CA MET A 1 -0.42 72.23 -21.85
C MET A 1 -0.32 71.34 -20.60
N VAL A 2 -1.13 71.52 -19.55
CA VAL A 2 -1.02 70.77 -18.27
C VAL A 2 -1.44 69.29 -18.35
N THR A 3 -2.26 68.89 -19.31
CA THR A 3 -2.77 67.51 -19.46
C THR A 3 -1.75 66.50 -20.00
N SER A 4 -0.73 66.96 -20.75
CA SER A 4 0.25 66.05 -21.37
C SER A 4 1.30 65.54 -20.36
N GLN A 5 1.60 66.32 -19.32
CA GLN A 5 2.61 65.98 -18.32
C GLN A 5 2.09 64.91 -17.32
N LYS A 6 0.84 65.02 -16.86
CA LYS A 6 0.18 64.00 -16.03
C LYS A 6 0.10 62.62 -16.69
N MET A 7 0.11 62.55 -18.03
CA MET A 7 0.04 61.29 -18.76
C MET A 7 1.41 60.59 -18.83
N LYS A 8 2.52 61.33 -18.92
CA LYS A 8 3.88 60.77 -18.87
C LYS A 8 4.20 60.18 -17.49
N ASP A 9 3.82 60.84 -16.41
CA ASP A 9 4.08 60.35 -15.05
C ASP A 9 3.35 59.03 -14.74
N ARG A 10 2.10 58.91 -15.22
CA ARG A 10 1.33 57.66 -15.13
C ARG A 10 1.95 56.54 -15.96
N LEU A 11 2.51 56.87 -17.13
CA LEU A 11 3.15 55.89 -18.01
C LEU A 11 4.41 55.30 -17.36
N VAL A 12 5.25 56.14 -16.74
CA VAL A 12 6.45 55.70 -16.02
C VAL A 12 6.07 54.84 -14.81
N PHE A 13 5.02 55.24 -14.08
CA PHE A 13 4.54 54.48 -12.93
C PHE A 13 3.99 53.09 -13.32
N VAL A 14 3.17 53.02 -14.38
CA VAL A 14 2.59 51.75 -14.87
C VAL A 14 3.68 50.85 -15.45
N ALA A 15 4.67 51.42 -16.15
CA ALA A 15 5.84 50.67 -16.63
C ALA A 15 6.64 50.06 -15.47
N GLY A 16 6.88 50.81 -14.39
CA GLY A 16 7.53 50.30 -13.18
C GLY A 16 6.74 49.19 -12.49
N LEU A 17 5.42 49.33 -12.39
CA LEU A 17 4.53 48.32 -11.78
C LEU A 17 4.50 47.02 -12.57
N SER A 18 4.40 47.11 -13.91
CA SER A 18 4.38 45.93 -14.78
C SER A 18 5.71 45.16 -14.74
N ALA A 19 6.85 45.87 -14.78
CA ALA A 19 8.16 45.25 -14.64
C ALA A 19 8.35 44.59 -13.27
N GLY A 20 7.89 45.24 -12.19
CA GLY A 20 7.92 44.66 -10.84
C GLY A 20 7.08 43.40 -10.71
N LEU A 21 5.86 43.39 -11.26
CA LEU A 21 4.94 42.26 -11.21
C LEU A 21 5.44 41.07 -12.06
N MET A 22 6.03 41.36 -13.23
CA MET A 22 6.68 40.34 -14.05
C MET A 22 7.87 39.70 -13.32
N GLY A 23 8.69 40.52 -12.65
CA GLY A 23 9.81 40.06 -11.85
C GLY A 23 9.38 39.15 -10.69
N THR A 24 8.35 39.53 -9.94
CA THR A 24 7.85 38.72 -8.82
C THR A 24 7.24 37.40 -9.28
N LEU A 25 6.53 37.37 -10.42
CA LEU A 25 5.98 36.13 -10.99
C LEU A 25 7.09 35.14 -11.38
N VAL A 26 8.17 35.63 -12.00
CA VAL A 26 9.30 34.78 -12.38
C VAL A 26 10.00 34.21 -11.14
N VAL A 27 10.25 35.05 -10.13
CA VAL A 27 10.89 34.61 -8.88
C VAL A 27 10.01 33.60 -8.14
N ALA A 28 8.69 33.85 -8.05
CA ALA A 28 7.75 32.93 -7.41
C ALA A 28 7.67 31.59 -8.15
N GLY A 29 7.72 31.60 -9.49
CA GLY A 29 7.76 30.39 -10.31
C GLY A 29 9.03 29.57 -10.07
N ILE A 30 10.20 30.21 -10.05
CA ILE A 30 11.49 29.54 -9.81
C ILE A 30 11.55 28.97 -8.38
N ALA A 31 11.09 29.73 -7.38
CA ALA A 31 11.03 29.28 -6.00
C ALA A 31 10.14 28.05 -5.85
N SER A 32 8.93 28.08 -6.44
CA SER A 32 8.00 26.95 -6.44
C SER A 32 8.61 25.69 -7.06
N TYR A 33 9.31 25.84 -8.20
CA TYR A 33 9.99 24.72 -8.86
C TYR A 33 11.08 24.10 -7.98
N LYS A 34 11.89 24.94 -7.30
CA LYS A 34 12.96 24.48 -6.41
C LYS A 34 12.42 23.73 -5.20
N VAL A 35 11.32 24.18 -4.60
CA VAL A 35 10.68 23.53 -3.45
C VAL A 35 10.22 22.12 -3.82
N VAL A 36 9.47 21.98 -4.92
CA VAL A 36 8.97 20.68 -5.39
C VAL A 36 10.12 19.72 -5.72
N LYS A 37 11.17 20.20 -6.41
CA LYS A 37 12.32 19.36 -6.76
C LYS A 37 13.17 18.96 -5.55
N PHE A 38 13.21 19.78 -4.51
CA PHE A 38 13.95 19.46 -3.29
C PHE A 38 13.25 18.38 -2.47
N GLU A 39 11.92 18.33 -2.49
CA GLU A 39 11.16 17.26 -1.83
C GLU A 39 11.38 15.90 -2.48
N GLU A 40 11.41 15.82 -3.82
CA GLU A 40 11.75 14.59 -4.53
C GLU A 40 13.14 14.06 -4.13
N GLN A 41 14.13 14.95 -4.04
CA GLN A 41 15.49 14.58 -3.63
C GLN A 41 15.58 14.16 -2.16
N ARG A 42 14.80 14.80 -1.27
CA ARG A 42 14.73 14.44 0.15
C ARG A 42 14.09 13.09 0.37
N LEU A 43 13.05 12.77 -0.39
CA LEU A 43 12.42 11.46 -0.33
C LEU A 43 13.41 10.37 -0.73
N GLN A 44 14.22 10.59 -1.77
CA GLN A 44 15.23 9.62 -2.22
C GLN A 44 16.46 9.53 -1.31
N HIS A 45 16.91 10.64 -0.71
CA HIS A 45 18.12 10.68 0.14
C HIS A 45 17.98 9.95 1.49
N GLY A 46 16.76 9.58 1.90
CA GLY A 46 16.49 8.86 3.14
C GLY A 46 16.32 7.34 3.00
N TRP A 47 16.44 6.80 1.79
CA TRP A 47 16.11 5.39 1.54
C TRP A 47 17.26 4.46 1.95
N ARG A 48 17.18 3.92 3.17
CA ARG A 48 18.01 2.77 3.57
C ARG A 48 17.65 1.58 2.69
N LEU A 49 18.57 1.21 1.80
CA LEU A 49 18.40 0.10 0.88
C LEU A 49 18.65 -1.21 1.61
N VAL A 50 17.72 -2.15 1.48
CA VAL A 50 17.78 -3.50 2.03
C VAL A 50 17.68 -4.49 0.88
N PRO A 51 18.48 -5.57 0.87
CA PRO A 51 18.39 -6.60 -0.16
C PRO A 51 17.08 -7.39 -0.01
N VAL A 52 16.41 -7.65 -1.14
CA VAL A 52 15.15 -8.38 -1.21
C VAL A 52 15.24 -9.45 -2.29
N VAL A 53 14.58 -10.60 -2.07
CA VAL A 53 14.54 -11.66 -3.07
C VAL A 53 13.47 -11.35 -4.12
N VAL A 54 13.87 -11.45 -5.39
CA VAL A 54 13.04 -11.19 -6.58
C VAL A 54 13.15 -12.33 -7.59
N ALA A 55 12.14 -12.44 -8.46
CA ALA A 55 12.21 -13.31 -9.62
C ALA A 55 13.11 -12.67 -10.70
N PRO A 56 14.19 -13.34 -11.16
CA PRO A 56 15.09 -12.80 -12.19
C PRO A 56 14.54 -12.90 -13.62
N ARG A 57 13.37 -13.54 -13.77
CA ARG A 57 12.66 -13.76 -15.03
C ARG A 57 11.20 -14.04 -14.72
N ALA A 58 10.36 -14.05 -15.76
CA ALA A 58 8.98 -14.48 -15.61
C ALA A 58 8.91 -15.96 -15.20
N LEU A 59 8.12 -16.27 -14.17
CA LEU A 59 7.92 -17.61 -13.63
C LEU A 59 6.45 -17.99 -13.73
N ALA A 60 6.17 -19.18 -14.24
CA ALA A 60 4.80 -19.70 -14.31
C ALA A 60 4.33 -20.17 -12.92
N ALA A 61 3.02 -20.16 -12.70
CA ALA A 61 2.44 -20.90 -11.58
C ALA A 61 2.77 -22.40 -11.72
N GLY A 62 2.97 -23.08 -10.59
CA GLY A 62 3.44 -24.46 -10.52
C GLY A 62 4.96 -24.62 -10.58
N THR A 63 5.73 -23.53 -10.81
CA THR A 63 7.19 -23.60 -10.84
C THR A 63 7.75 -23.90 -9.46
N ARG A 64 8.65 -24.89 -9.39
CA ARG A 64 9.40 -25.22 -8.16
C ARG A 64 10.53 -24.21 -7.97
N MET A 65 10.59 -23.59 -6.80
CA MET A 65 11.64 -22.63 -6.49
C MET A 65 12.96 -23.31 -6.22
N THR A 66 14.00 -22.84 -6.90
CA THR A 66 15.39 -23.20 -6.68
C THR A 66 16.21 -21.91 -6.54
N PHE A 67 17.44 -22.01 -6.05
CA PHE A 67 18.33 -20.85 -5.97
C PHE A 67 18.58 -20.17 -7.33
N ALA A 68 18.50 -20.92 -8.43
CA ALA A 68 18.66 -20.36 -9.78
C ALA A 68 17.46 -19.50 -10.23
N GLU A 69 16.26 -19.72 -9.65
CA GLU A 69 15.05 -18.94 -9.93
C GLU A 69 14.89 -17.74 -8.97
N MET A 70 15.91 -17.45 -8.17
CA MET A 70 15.90 -16.36 -7.20
C MET A 70 17.08 -15.43 -7.44
N ALA A 71 16.82 -14.11 -7.44
CA ALA A 71 17.84 -13.08 -7.45
C ALA A 71 17.63 -12.11 -6.29
N GLN A 72 18.62 -11.26 -6.04
CA GLN A 72 18.53 -10.21 -5.03
C GLN A 72 18.54 -8.84 -5.70
N ARG A 73 17.70 -7.93 -5.21
CA ARG A 73 17.69 -6.54 -5.64
C ARG A 73 17.64 -5.60 -4.43
N PRO A 74 18.41 -4.50 -4.42
CA PRO A 74 18.29 -3.49 -3.38
C PRO A 74 16.96 -2.76 -3.52
N MET A 75 16.25 -2.59 -2.41
CA MET A 75 14.99 -1.85 -2.38
C MET A 75 14.87 -1.03 -1.08
N PRO A 76 14.17 0.12 -1.09
CA PRO A 76 13.98 0.91 0.12
C PRO A 76 13.25 0.12 1.19
N GLU A 77 13.72 0.21 2.43
CA GLU A 77 13.15 -0.49 3.57
C GLU A 77 11.65 -0.24 3.75
N GLN A 78 11.15 0.97 3.44
CA GLN A 78 9.73 1.31 3.52
C GLN A 78 8.83 0.47 2.61
N LEU A 79 9.39 -0.11 1.54
CA LEU A 79 8.68 -1.00 0.62
C LEU A 79 8.85 -2.48 1.00
N VAL A 80 9.72 -2.79 1.97
CA VAL A 80 9.97 -4.16 2.44
C VAL A 80 9.04 -4.46 3.60
N THR A 81 7.87 -5.04 3.30
CA THR A 81 6.94 -5.50 4.33
C THR A 81 7.35 -6.87 4.87
N SER A 82 6.78 -7.28 6.00
CA SER A 82 6.99 -8.62 6.59
C SER A 82 6.55 -9.77 5.66
N SER A 83 5.67 -9.48 4.71
CA SER A 83 5.15 -10.45 3.74
C SER A 83 6.12 -10.73 2.60
N VAL A 84 7.16 -9.92 2.45
CA VAL A 84 8.21 -10.10 1.43
C VAL A 84 9.27 -11.07 1.96
N VAL A 85 9.74 -11.95 1.09
CA VAL A 85 10.83 -12.88 1.41
C VAL A 85 12.15 -12.10 1.49
N LYS A 86 12.81 -12.18 2.65
CA LYS A 86 14.16 -11.62 2.86
C LYS A 86 15.22 -12.64 2.46
N PRO A 87 16.44 -12.21 2.07
CA PRO A 87 17.52 -13.11 1.69
C PRO A 87 17.84 -14.16 2.76
N ASP A 88 17.86 -13.77 4.03
CA ASP A 88 18.12 -14.69 5.16
C ASP A 88 17.05 -15.78 5.31
N SER A 89 15.86 -15.55 4.75
CA SER A 89 14.71 -16.45 4.78
C SER A 89 14.53 -17.21 3.46
N ALA A 90 15.35 -16.95 2.45
CA ALA A 90 15.20 -17.53 1.13
C ALA A 90 15.30 -19.06 1.13
N THR A 91 16.07 -19.63 2.05
CA THR A 91 16.23 -21.09 2.20
C THR A 91 14.90 -21.79 2.49
N TYR A 92 13.95 -21.12 3.17
CA TYR A 92 12.65 -21.73 3.47
C TYR A 92 11.77 -21.90 2.25
N VAL A 93 11.99 -21.11 1.20
CA VAL A 93 11.17 -21.12 -0.02
C VAL A 93 11.74 -21.99 -1.12
N VAL A 94 12.96 -22.49 -0.93
CA VAL A 94 13.53 -23.52 -1.79
C VAL A 94 12.64 -24.76 -1.75
N ASP A 95 12.47 -25.40 -2.91
CA ASP A 95 11.59 -26.55 -3.14
C ASP A 95 10.09 -26.33 -2.97
N GLN A 96 9.66 -25.11 -2.64
CA GLN A 96 8.25 -24.76 -2.64
C GLN A 96 7.73 -24.53 -4.06
N VAL A 97 6.44 -24.78 -4.24
CA VAL A 97 5.75 -24.56 -5.51
C VAL A 97 5.04 -23.22 -5.48
N LEU A 98 5.30 -22.43 -6.52
CA LEU A 98 4.69 -21.12 -6.72
C LEU A 98 3.21 -21.28 -7.13
N THR A 99 2.29 -20.60 -6.46
CA THR A 99 0.84 -20.69 -6.71
C THR A 99 0.35 -19.65 -7.72
N VAL A 100 1.10 -18.57 -7.94
CA VAL A 100 0.74 -17.46 -8.85
C VAL A 100 1.86 -17.21 -9.86
N PRO A 101 1.56 -16.82 -11.11
CA PRO A 101 2.61 -16.42 -12.04
C PRO A 101 3.28 -15.12 -11.58
N LEU A 102 4.59 -15.01 -11.78
CA LEU A 102 5.39 -13.83 -11.48
C LEU A 102 6.04 -13.28 -12.75
N SER A 103 6.16 -11.96 -12.83
CA SER A 103 6.91 -11.26 -13.86
C SER A 103 8.37 -11.09 -13.45
N ASP A 104 9.21 -10.73 -14.42
CA ASP A 104 10.60 -10.36 -14.14
C ASP A 104 10.67 -9.15 -13.19
N GLY A 105 11.51 -9.26 -12.17
CA GLY A 105 11.72 -8.25 -11.14
C GLY A 105 10.66 -8.23 -10.03
N ASP A 106 9.65 -9.08 -10.08
CA ASP A 106 8.64 -9.17 -9.03
C ASP A 106 9.25 -9.71 -7.73
N ARG A 107 8.80 -9.15 -6.60
CA ARG A 107 9.17 -9.62 -5.26
C ARG A 107 8.51 -10.95 -4.96
N LEU A 108 9.27 -11.87 -4.36
CA LEU A 108 8.65 -13.05 -3.79
C LEU A 108 7.97 -12.72 -2.47
N HIS A 109 6.69 -13.07 -2.37
CA HIS A 109 5.90 -12.95 -1.16
C HIS A 109 5.59 -14.32 -0.57
N TRP A 110 5.53 -14.42 0.76
CA TRP A 110 5.20 -15.67 1.45
C TRP A 110 3.85 -16.26 1.04
N THR A 111 2.90 -15.42 0.66
CA THR A 111 1.56 -15.82 0.22
C THR A 111 1.54 -16.48 -1.16
N PHE A 112 2.61 -16.33 -1.95
CA PHE A 112 2.68 -16.92 -3.28
C PHE A 112 3.06 -18.39 -3.26
N PHE A 113 3.42 -18.92 -2.09
CA PHE A 113 3.78 -20.32 -1.95
C PHE A 113 2.68 -21.07 -1.22
N SER A 114 2.32 -22.20 -1.79
CA SER A 114 1.56 -23.19 -1.04
C SER A 114 2.45 -23.70 0.09
N ARG A 115 1.94 -23.75 1.33
CA ARG A 115 2.66 -24.37 2.45
C ARG A 115 2.85 -25.85 2.15
N THR A 116 3.90 -26.19 1.40
CA THR A 116 4.38 -27.57 1.31
C THR A 116 5.19 -27.83 2.58
N ARG A 117 4.48 -27.93 3.70
CA ARG A 117 5.00 -28.57 4.90
C ARG A 117 5.36 -29.98 4.45
N ASN A 118 6.66 -30.30 4.38
CA ASN A 118 7.15 -31.65 4.16
C ASN A 118 6.16 -32.69 4.70
N GLY A 119 5.55 -33.48 3.80
CA GLY A 119 4.71 -34.63 4.15
C GLY A 119 3.21 -34.41 4.35
N LEU A 120 2.66 -33.20 4.31
CA LEU A 120 1.20 -33.01 4.41
C LEU A 120 0.59 -32.51 3.09
N MET A 121 0.79 -33.28 2.02
CA MET A 121 -0.31 -33.55 1.08
C MET A 121 -1.35 -34.43 1.78
N ARG A 122 -1.93 -33.87 2.83
CA ARG A 122 -3.31 -34.07 3.23
C ARG A 122 -3.83 -32.64 3.28
N GLY A 123 -4.66 -32.26 2.31
CA GLY A 123 -5.76 -31.35 2.64
C GLY A 123 -6.41 -31.85 3.94
N PRO A 124 -6.98 -30.96 4.78
CA PRO A 124 -7.34 -31.26 6.17
C PRO A 124 -7.79 -32.70 6.26
N GLU A 125 -6.97 -33.53 6.91
CA GLU A 125 -7.28 -34.94 7.00
C GLU A 125 -8.72 -35.03 7.51
N PRO A 126 -9.61 -35.81 6.87
CA PRO A 126 -10.94 -36.06 7.43
C PRO A 126 -10.89 -36.88 8.74
N SER A 127 -9.76 -36.88 9.46
CA SER A 127 -9.51 -37.55 10.74
C SER A 127 -9.71 -36.67 11.96
N SER A 128 -10.03 -35.38 11.81
CA SER A 128 -10.99 -34.85 12.78
C SER A 128 -12.29 -35.54 12.40
N PRO A 129 -12.92 -36.32 13.29
CA PRO A 129 -14.34 -36.59 13.14
C PRO A 129 -14.96 -35.23 12.80
N ARG A 130 -15.64 -35.12 11.65
CA ARG A 130 -16.60 -34.04 11.49
C ARG A 130 -17.58 -34.31 12.62
N ASP A 131 -17.35 -33.67 13.75
CA ASP A 131 -18.24 -33.73 14.89
C ASP A 131 -19.56 -33.15 14.37
N PRO A 132 -20.57 -33.99 14.06
CA PRO A 132 -21.82 -33.53 13.46
C PRO A 132 -22.44 -32.46 14.35
N ASP A 133 -22.20 -32.59 15.65
CA ASP A 133 -22.68 -31.74 16.73
C ASP A 133 -22.06 -30.34 16.68
N LEU A 134 -20.83 -30.16 16.18
CA LEU A 134 -20.20 -28.83 16.10
C LEU A 134 -20.81 -27.98 14.97
N TRP A 135 -21.18 -28.60 13.85
CA TRP A 135 -21.84 -27.89 12.75
C TRP A 135 -23.31 -27.61 13.07
N GLU A 136 -24.02 -28.55 13.71
CA GLU A 136 -25.36 -28.29 14.24
C GLU A 136 -25.33 -27.23 15.35
N ALA A 137 -24.33 -27.19 16.22
CA ALA A 137 -24.18 -26.14 17.21
C ALA A 137 -23.89 -24.78 16.55
N CYS A 138 -23.08 -24.74 15.48
CA CYS A 138 -22.85 -23.53 14.72
C CYS A 138 -24.11 -23.06 13.98
N ASP A 139 -24.84 -23.96 13.32
CA ASP A 139 -26.09 -23.64 12.61
C ASP A 139 -27.21 -23.26 13.60
N ALA A 140 -27.28 -23.91 14.76
CA ALA A 140 -28.19 -23.53 15.85
C ALA A 140 -27.80 -22.18 16.45
N ALA A 141 -26.50 -21.88 16.63
CA ALA A 141 -26.03 -20.58 17.07
C ALA A 141 -26.29 -19.48 16.02
N LEU A 142 -26.16 -19.79 14.71
CA LEU A 142 -26.51 -18.90 13.61
C LEU A 142 -28.03 -18.68 13.51
N ALA A 143 -28.84 -19.72 13.68
CA ALA A 143 -30.29 -19.64 13.71
C ALA A 143 -30.78 -18.84 14.94
N ALA A 144 -30.18 -19.07 16.11
CA ALA A 144 -30.47 -18.31 17.33
C ALA A 144 -30.04 -16.83 17.21
N SER A 145 -28.89 -16.55 16.61
CA SER A 145 -28.40 -15.17 16.42
C SER A 145 -29.14 -14.40 15.33
N SER A 146 -29.75 -15.08 14.35
CA SER A 146 -30.57 -14.46 13.30
C SER A 146 -31.87 -13.81 13.83
N THR A 147 -32.33 -14.21 15.02
CA THR A 147 -33.52 -13.62 15.65
C THR A 147 -33.19 -12.34 16.42
N THR A 148 -31.99 -12.23 16.98
CA THR A 148 -31.57 -11.05 17.76
C THR A 148 -31.00 -9.94 16.89
N ALA A 149 -30.31 -10.28 15.79
CA ALA A 149 -29.65 -9.31 14.92
C ALA A 149 -30.58 -8.62 13.88
N ARG A 150 -31.87 -9.00 13.81
CA ARG A 150 -32.81 -8.42 12.82
C ARG A 150 -33.54 -7.16 13.30
N ARG A 151 -33.40 -6.77 14.58
CA ARG A 151 -34.10 -5.60 15.14
C ARG A 151 -33.37 -4.27 14.94
N GLU A 152 -32.11 -4.28 14.53
CA GLU A 152 -31.30 -3.06 14.36
C GLU A 152 -31.13 -2.73 12.88
N ARG A 153 -32.19 -2.21 12.24
CA ARG A 153 -32.12 -1.77 10.83
C ARG A 153 -32.13 -0.28 10.66
N THR A 154 -32.40 0.52 11.69
CA THR A 154 -32.41 1.97 11.52
C THR A 154 -31.16 2.62 12.09
N PRO A 155 -30.50 3.52 11.33
CA PRO A 155 -29.41 4.35 11.85
C PRO A 155 -29.79 5.16 13.11
N ALA A 156 -31.09 5.35 13.36
CA ALA A 156 -31.62 6.01 14.55
C ALA A 156 -31.42 5.16 15.81
N ASP A 157 -31.62 3.85 15.75
CA ASP A 157 -31.45 2.94 16.89
C ASP A 157 -29.98 2.85 17.33
N ILE A 158 -29.07 2.75 16.35
CA ILE A 158 -27.62 2.73 16.59
C ILE A 158 -27.16 4.04 17.23
N ARG A 159 -27.68 5.18 16.74
CA ARG A 159 -27.35 6.50 17.30
C ARG A 159 -27.88 6.67 18.73
N ALA A 160 -29.09 6.19 19.02
CA ALA A 160 -29.66 6.27 20.36
C ALA A 160 -28.84 5.50 21.41
N ARG A 161 -28.33 4.31 21.05
CA ARG A 161 -27.47 3.52 21.93
C ARG A 161 -26.12 4.20 22.20
N LEU A 162 -25.45 4.68 21.15
CA LEU A 162 -24.14 5.35 21.31
C LEU A 162 -24.24 6.59 22.20
N VAL A 163 -25.37 7.29 22.18
CA VAL A 163 -25.62 8.43 23.08
C VAL A 163 -25.89 7.98 24.52
N SER A 164 -26.45 6.79 24.73
CA SER A 164 -26.71 6.24 26.08
C SER A 164 -25.48 5.60 26.74
N GLU A 165 -24.55 5.04 25.96
CA GLU A 165 -23.29 4.44 26.47
C GLU A 165 -22.23 5.51 26.77
N VAL A 166 -22.37 6.71 26.22
CA VAL A 166 -21.52 7.86 26.52
C VAL A 166 -22.20 8.74 27.58
N ARG A 167 -22.18 8.30 28.84
CA ARG A 167 -22.26 9.21 29.99
C ARG A 167 -21.09 8.95 30.95
N PRO A 168 -20.52 10.03 31.53
CA PRO A 168 -19.36 9.96 32.41
C PRO A 168 -19.66 9.30 33.75
#